data_AF-A0A381FIK7-F1
#
_entry.id   AF-A0A381FIK7-F1
#
_cell.length_a   1.000
_cell.length_b   1.000
_cell.length_c   1.000
_cell.angle_alpha   90.00
_cell.angle_beta   90.00
_cell.angle_gamma   90.00
#
_symmetry.space_group_name_H-M   'P 1'
#
loop_
_entity.id
_entity.type
_entity.pdbx_description
1 polymer ?
#
loop_
_entity_poly.entity_id
_entity_poly.type
_entity_poly.pdbx_seq_one_letter_code
_entity_poly.pdbx_strand_id
1 'polypeptide(L)' 'MDSRRIEKILLGALIMTVIIFLMEINFYDDTNYTTSKLHEILFWSFIRGLVLSGSVNIANHYFSKLKDK' A
#
# COMPACT_ATOMS: atom_id res chain seq x y z
N MET A 1 9.34 1.86 19.50
CA MET A 1 8.99 1.13 18.26
C MET A 1 10.27 0.93 17.49
N ASP A 2 10.65 -0.32 17.22
CA ASP A 2 11.96 -0.64 16.62
C ASP A 2 12.03 -0.13 15.17
N SER A 3 13.10 0.57 14.79
CA SER A 3 13.22 1.23 13.47
C SER A 3 13.13 0.23 12.33
N ARG A 4 13.66 -0.99 12.53
CA ARG A 4 13.54 -2.13 11.61
C ARG A 4 12.10 -2.52 11.31
N ARG A 5 11.17 -2.31 12.27
CA ARG A 5 9.75 -2.63 12.08
C ARG A 5 9.09 -1.59 11.18
N ILE A 6 9.44 -0.32 11.36
CA ILE A 6 8.95 0.79 10.53
C ILE A 6 9.43 0.63 9.09
N GLU A 7 10.71 0.29 8.90
CA GLU A 7 11.30 0.04 7.59
C GLU A 7 10.57 -1.06 6.81
N LYS A 8 10.26 -2.18 7.47
CA LYS A 8 9.49 -3.28 6.85
C LYS A 8 8.07 -2.86 6.44
N ILE A 9 7.40 -2.03 7.25
CA ILE A 9 6.06 -1.51 6.93
C ILE A 9 6.12 -0.57 5.73
N LEU A 10 7.12 0.32 5.70
CA LEU A 10 7.33 1.26 4.60
C LEU A 10 7.69 0.52 3.30
N LEU A 11 8.54 -0.51 3.38
CA LEU A 11 8.87 -1.34 2.23
C LEU A 11 7.64 -2.11 1.71
N GLY A 12 6.83 -2.68 2.60
CA GLY A 12 5.56 -3.30 2.23
C GLY A 12 4.60 -2.30 1.56
N ALA A 13 4.51 -1.09 2.10
CA ALA A 13 3.67 -0.04 1.55
C ALA A 13 4.12 0.39 0.16
N LEU A 14 5.43 0.52 -0.06
CA LEU A 14 6.01 0.84 -1.36
C LEU A 14 5.67 -0.24 -2.39
N ILE A 15 5.84 -1.52 -2.06
CA ILE A 15 5.53 -2.63 -2.97
C ILE A 15 4.04 -2.63 -3.32
N MET A 16 3.16 -2.47 -2.32
CA MET A 16 1.71 -2.44 -2.55
C MET A 16 1.29 -1.23 -3.39
N THR A 17 1.96 -0.09 -3.22
CA THR A 17 1.72 1.11 -4.04
C THR A 17 1.96 0.82 -5.51
N VAL A 18 3.09 0.18 -5.86
CA VAL A 18 3.41 -0.17 -7.25
C VAL A 18 2.40 -1.15 -7.83
N ILE A 19 2.01 -2.17 -7.06
CA ILE A 19 1.03 -3.19 -7.49
C ILE A 19 -0.33 -2.54 -7.80
N ILE A 20 -0.83 -1.70 -6.89
CA ILE A 20 -2.13 -1.02 -7.04
C ILE A 20 -2.08 -0.03 -8.21
N PHE A 21 -0.98 0.70 -8.35
CA PHE A 21 -0.78 1.63 -9.45
C PHE A 21 -0.82 0.95 -10.81
N LEU A 22 -0.12 -0.19 -10.96
CA LEU A 22 -0.12 -0.96 -12.20
C LEU A 22 -1.49 -1.56 -12.51
N MET A 23 -2.23 -2.01 -11.49
CA MET A 23 -3.62 -2.43 -11.69
C MET A 23 -4.49 -1.27 -12.19
N GLU A 24 -4.47 -0.14 -11.50
CA GLU A 24 -5.31 1.02 -11.85
C GLU A 24 -5.02 1.55 -13.25
N ILE A 25 -3.75 1.56 -13.67
CA ILE A 25 -3.36 1.92 -15.04
C ILE A 25 -3.91 0.92 -16.06
N ASN A 26 -3.79 -0.38 -15.81
CA ASN A 26 -4.27 -1.41 -16.74
C ASN A 26 -5.81 -1.43 -16.88
N PHE A 27 -6.54 -0.95 -15.87
CA PHE A 27 -8.00 -0.80 -15.92
C PHE A 27 -8.47 0.57 -16.44
N TYR A 28 -7.54 1.50 -16.70
CA TYR A 28 -7.87 2.83 -17.18
C TYR A 28 -8.07 2.80 -18.69
N ASP A 29 -9.33 2.97 -19.14
CA ASP A 29 -9.67 2.95 -20.56
C ASP A 29 -9.15 4.23 -21.26
N ASP A 30 -8.51 4.04 -22.41
CA ASP A 30 -7.38 4.83 -22.94
C ASP A 30 -7.78 6.18 -23.58
N THR A 31 -8.91 6.77 -23.20
CA THR A 31 -9.46 7.97 -23.88
C THR A 31 -9.23 9.28 -23.15
N ASN A 32 -8.81 9.27 -21.88
CA ASN A 32 -8.61 10.47 -21.05
C ASN A 32 -7.32 10.41 -20.20
N TYR A 33 -6.24 9.91 -20.79
CA TYR A 33 -4.95 9.73 -20.12
C TYR A 33 -4.18 11.06 -19.99
N THR A 34 -4.57 11.89 -19.01
CA THR A 34 -3.87 13.15 -18.69
C THR A 34 -2.84 12.95 -17.59
N THR A 35 -1.75 13.74 -17.61
CA THR A 35 -0.73 13.74 -16.54
C THR A 35 -1.32 14.03 -15.16
N SER A 36 -2.34 14.89 -15.08
CA SER A 36 -3.06 15.15 -13.83
C SER A 36 -3.75 13.89 -13.30
N LYS A 37 -4.34 13.07 -14.18
CA LYS A 37 -5.01 11.83 -13.75
C LYS A 37 -4.01 10.77 -13.30
N LEU A 38 -2.86 10.68 -13.97
CA LEU A 38 -1.75 9.82 -13.54
C LEU A 38 -1.25 10.16 -12.14
N HIS A 39 -1.08 11.45 -11.83
CA HIS A 39 -0.68 11.88 -10.49
C HIS A 39 -1.73 11.52 -9.43
N GLU A 40 -3.01 11.67 -9.77
CA GLU A 40 -4.11 11.29 -8.88
C GLU A 40 -4.13 9.78 -8.61
N ILE A 41 -4.00 8.96 -9.65
CA ILE A 41 -3.92 7.49 -9.56
C ILE A 41 -2.70 7.07 -8.71
N LEU A 42 -1.53 7.66 -8.95
CA LEU A 42 -0.33 7.39 -8.17
C LEU A 42 -0.52 7.74 -6.69
N PHE A 43 -1.11 8.90 -6.41
CA PHE A 43 -1.39 9.34 -5.05
C PHE A 43 -2.33 8.39 -4.32
N TRP A 44 -3.44 7.99 -4.95
CA TRP A 44 -4.39 7.06 -4.34
C TRP A 44 -3.81 5.67 -4.17
N SER A 45 -3.02 5.21 -5.13
CA SER A 45 -2.28 3.94 -5.02
C SER A 45 -1.34 3.95 -3.81
N PHE A 46 -0.66 5.07 -3.55
CA PHE A 46 0.21 5.24 -2.39
C PHE A 46 -0.55 5.20 -1.07
N ILE A 47 -1.64 5.96 -0.95
CA ILE A 47 -2.49 5.96 0.25
C ILE A 47 -3.03 4.55 0.54
N ARG A 48 -3.51 3.83 -0.49
CA ARG A 48 -4.01 2.45 -0.35
C ARG A 48 -2.89 1.48 0.08
N GLY A 49 -1.70 1.60 -0.53
CA GLY A 49 -0.53 0.79 -0.17
C GLY A 49 -0.11 0.97 1.29
N LEU A 50 -0.13 2.21 1.79
CA LEU A 50 0.13 2.53 3.20
C LEU A 50 -0.93 1.94 4.14
N VAL A 51 -2.22 2.13 3.82
CA VAL A 51 -3.33 1.64 4.65
C VAL A 51 -3.30 0.12 4.76
N LEU A 52 -3.09 -0.59 3.66
CA LEU A 52 -2.98 -2.05 3.65
C LEU A 52 -1.81 -2.54 4.50
N SER A 53 -0.64 -1.92 4.32
CA SER A 53 0.57 -2.32 5.06
C SER A 53 0.46 -2.04 6.56
N GLY A 54 -0.15 -0.91 6.92
CA GLY A 54 -0.48 -0.59 8.30
C GLY A 54 -1.44 -1.61 8.91
N SER A 55 -2.51 -1.95 8.17
CA SER A 55 -3.53 -2.92 8.60
C SER A 55 -2.93 -4.32 8.82
N VAL A 56 -2.10 -4.80 7.89
CA VAL A 56 -1.40 -6.09 8.02
C VAL A 56 -0.49 -6.10 9.25
N ASN A 57 0.24 -5.01 9.51
CA ASN A 57 1.09 -4.93 10.69
C ASN A 57 0.29 -4.94 12.00
N ILE A 58 -0.84 -4.24 12.06
CA ILE A 58 -1.75 -4.25 13.22
C ILE A 58 -2.31 -5.67 13.43
N ALA A 59 -2.80 -6.31 12.36
CA ALA A 59 -3.32 -7.67 12.40
C ALA A 59 -2.25 -8.66 12.90
N ASN A 60 -1.04 -8.62 12.34
CA ASN A 60 0.07 -9.47 12.76
C ASN A 60 0.44 -9.25 14.24
N HIS A 61 0.40 -8.01 14.72
CA HIS A 61 0.64 -7.73 16.14
C HIS A 61 -0.46 -8.32 17.03
N TYR A 62 -1.71 -8.26 16.59
CA TYR A 62 -2.84 -8.81 17.33
C TYR A 62 -2.82 -10.35 17.35
N PHE A 63 -2.60 -10.99 16.21
CA PHE A 63 -2.53 -12.46 16.12
C PHE A 63 -1.32 -13.04 16.85
N SER A 64 -0.17 -12.35 16.85
CA SER A 64 0.98 -12.73 17.68
C SER A 64 0.61 -12.83 19.16
N LYS A 65 -0.16 -11.87 19.69
CA LYS A 65 -0.60 -11.88 21.09
C LYS A 65 -1.61 -12.98 21.42
N LEU A 66 -2.37 -13.46 20.43
CA LEU A 66 -3.31 -14.56 20.60
C LEU A 66 -2.61 -15.92 20.59
N LYS A 67 -1.50 -16.06 19.85
CA LYS A 67 -0.75 -17.31 19.72
C LYS A 67 0.07 -17.66 20.98
N ASP A 68 0.41 -16.66 21.79
CA ASP A 68 1.14 -16.84 23.05
C ASP A 68 0.22 -17.15 24.26
N LYS A 69 -1.08 -17.40 24.02
CA LYS A 69 -2.06 -17.90 25.01
C LYS A 69 -2.45 -19.33 24.69
#